data_AF-B3NWF0-F1
#
_entry.id   AF-B3NWF0-F1
#
_cell.length_a   1.000
_cell.length_b   1.000
_cell.length_c   1.000
_cell.angle_alpha   90.00
_cell.angle_beta   90.00
_cell.angle_gamma   90.00
#
_symmetry.space_group_name_H-M   'P 1'
#
loop_
_entity.id
_entity.type
_entity.pdbx_description
1 polymer ?
#
loop_
_entity_poly.entity_id
_entity_poly.type
_entity_poly.pdbx_seq_one_letter_code
_entity_poly.pdbx_strand_id
1 'polypeptide(L)'
;MVEFAFDIKQLFPQPIIRVQAHSLRPTVTQLRHRPHPFIANPQRGHSTMPSCQLSQILDVMGKLSADAQGLRQPVTTADKLASDQVVYLMADDAAGYWAITGLLKVGTKDLFLFDQEGCCRRAKQTPAILDFYVHESRQRCGQGKLLFQRMLEQQGWSASKCSVDRPSKKLLGFMAKHYGLVRTIPQGNNFVLYEGFFDDPMTKCNSNAARELQAASRIRSQSQGHYIRHSHDQTQVSRGQANRNTVRNGAHSGHFRRDILNQDSVLGASLPTRCVQDSRTTV
;
A
#
# COMPACT_ATOMS: atom_id res chain seq x y z
N MET A 1 -5.31 23.97 -7.16
CA MET A 1 -5.52 23.97 -5.69
C MET A 1 -7.00 24.24 -5.48
N VAL A 2 -7.59 23.95 -4.32
CA VAL A 2 -9.04 24.09 -4.14
C VAL A 2 -9.37 25.23 -3.19
N GLU A 3 -10.09 26.20 -3.71
CA GLU A 3 -10.62 27.36 -3.00
C GLU A 3 -12.07 27.12 -2.57
N PHE A 4 -12.50 27.84 -1.53
CA PHE A 4 -13.85 27.77 -0.97
C PHE A 4 -14.36 29.19 -0.72
N ALA A 5 -15.68 29.39 -0.80
CA ALA A 5 -16.33 30.68 -0.58
C ALA A 5 -16.38 31.12 0.91
N PHE A 6 -15.43 30.64 1.71
CA PHE A 6 -15.30 30.93 3.14
C PHE A 6 -13.83 30.78 3.55
N ASP A 7 -13.41 31.50 4.59
CA ASP A 7 -12.03 31.45 5.08
C ASP A 7 -11.69 30.08 5.68
N ILE A 8 -10.85 29.31 4.97
CA ILE A 8 -10.37 28.01 5.45
C ILE A 8 -9.28 28.14 6.51
N LYS A 9 -8.62 29.29 6.67
CA LYS A 9 -7.48 29.46 7.59
C LYS A 9 -7.89 29.17 9.05
N GLN A 10 -9.11 29.56 9.42
CA GLN A 10 -9.70 29.29 10.73
C GLN A 10 -9.94 27.78 11.00
N LEU A 11 -10.04 26.97 9.95
CA LEU A 11 -10.17 25.51 10.05
C LEU A 11 -8.81 24.79 10.11
N PHE A 12 -7.72 25.48 9.75
CA PHE A 12 -6.36 24.93 9.62
C PHE A 12 -5.37 25.62 10.58
N PRO A 13 -5.42 25.33 11.90
CA PRO A 13 -4.41 25.81 12.86
C PRO A 13 -3.00 25.21 12.62
N GLN A 14 -2.88 24.29 11.66
CA GLN A 14 -1.63 23.73 11.15
C GLN A 14 -1.85 23.27 9.69
N PRO A 15 -0.79 23.17 8.85
CA PRO A 15 -0.94 22.82 7.43
C PRO A 15 -1.56 21.45 7.12
N ILE A 16 -1.57 20.53 8.10
CA ILE A 16 -2.27 19.24 8.01
C ILE A 16 -3.17 19.06 9.22
N ILE A 17 -4.48 18.99 9.00
CA ILE A 17 -5.47 18.69 10.04
C ILE A 17 -5.96 17.24 9.96
N ARG A 18 -6.41 16.72 11.09
CA ARG A 18 -6.94 15.36 11.27
C ARG A 18 -8.44 15.44 11.51
N VAL A 19 -9.24 14.96 10.56
CA VAL A 19 -10.71 15.02 10.55
C VAL A 19 -11.28 13.62 10.81
N GLN A 20 -12.29 13.53 11.68
CA GLN A 20 -13.03 12.30 11.94
C GLN A 20 -14.55 12.54 11.81
N ALA A 21 -15.35 11.47 11.77
CA ALA A 21 -16.80 11.55 11.58
C ALA A 21 -17.51 12.49 12.58
N HIS A 22 -17.05 12.55 13.84
CA HIS A 22 -17.62 13.44 14.87
C HIS A 22 -17.31 14.93 14.66
N SER A 23 -16.36 15.27 13.78
CA SER A 23 -15.97 16.64 13.45
C SER A 23 -16.83 17.24 12.31
N LEU A 24 -17.69 16.44 11.69
CA LEU A 24 -18.46 16.75 10.49
C LEU A 24 -19.93 17.02 10.80
N ARG A 25 -20.72 17.44 9.79
CA ARG A 25 -22.18 17.56 9.93
C ARG A 25 -22.80 16.21 10.35
N PRO A 26 -23.76 16.17 11.29
CA PRO A 26 -24.47 14.93 11.59
C PRO A 26 -25.28 14.45 10.38
N THR A 27 -24.98 13.24 9.88
CA THR A 27 -25.76 12.60 8.82
C THR A 27 -27.22 12.43 9.24
N VAL A 28 -28.17 12.59 8.32
CA VAL A 28 -29.62 12.63 8.59
C VAL A 28 -30.14 11.36 9.31
N THR A 29 -29.49 10.21 9.14
CA THR A 29 -29.78 8.98 9.90
C THR A 29 -29.59 9.14 11.41
N GLN A 30 -28.57 9.89 11.86
CA GLN A 30 -28.33 10.16 13.29
C GLN A 30 -29.39 11.09 13.89
N LEU A 31 -30.02 11.95 13.08
CA LEU A 31 -31.07 12.85 13.54
C LEU A 31 -32.39 12.13 13.86
N ARG A 32 -32.61 10.91 13.35
CA ARG A 32 -33.84 10.12 13.63
C ARG A 32 -33.97 9.63 15.08
N HIS A 33 -32.94 9.78 15.91
CA HIS A 33 -32.99 9.46 17.35
C HIS A 33 -33.02 10.70 18.26
N ARG A 34 -33.21 11.91 17.72
CA ARG A 34 -33.47 13.12 18.52
C ARG A 34 -34.97 13.46 18.50
N PRO A 35 -35.68 13.48 19.64
CA PRO A 35 -37.14 13.66 19.69
C PRO A 35 -37.62 15.12 19.48
N HIS A 36 -36.74 16.02 19.02
CA HIS A 36 -37.07 17.44 18.83
C HIS A 36 -36.62 17.91 17.44
N PRO A 37 -37.52 18.48 16.62
CA PRO A 37 -37.15 19.02 15.32
C PRO A 37 -36.30 20.27 15.51
N PHE A 38 -35.06 20.24 15.01
CA PHE A 38 -34.16 21.38 15.06
C PHE A 38 -34.53 22.38 13.95
N ILE A 39 -35.61 23.14 14.15
CA ILE A 39 -36.07 24.17 13.23
C ILE A 39 -35.03 25.30 13.21
N ALA A 40 -34.13 25.25 12.24
CA ALA A 40 -33.15 26.29 12.01
C ALA A 40 -33.86 27.58 11.53
N ASN A 41 -33.91 28.58 12.40
CA ASN A 41 -34.57 29.85 12.11
C ASN A 41 -33.83 30.58 10.95
N PRO A 42 -34.48 30.91 9.81
CA PRO A 42 -33.78 31.43 8.61
C PRO A 42 -33.09 32.80 8.77
N GLN A 43 -33.33 33.51 9.88
CA GLN A 43 -33.02 34.92 10.05
C GLN A 43 -31.70 35.19 10.81
N ARG A 44 -30.61 34.50 10.42
CA ARG A 44 -29.24 34.88 10.80
C ARG A 44 -28.28 34.73 9.62
N GLY A 45 -27.44 35.75 9.41
CA GLY A 45 -26.41 35.76 8.36
C GLY A 45 -25.54 34.51 8.44
N HIS A 46 -25.27 33.90 7.28
CA HIS A 46 -24.83 32.51 7.19
C HIS A 46 -23.35 32.30 7.54
N SER A 47 -23.03 32.41 8.84
CA SER A 47 -21.87 31.76 9.43
C SER A 47 -22.07 30.23 9.35
N THR A 48 -21.63 29.65 8.24
CA THR A 48 -21.69 28.19 8.02
C THR A 48 -20.85 27.49 9.08
N MET A 49 -21.47 26.67 9.91
CA MET A 49 -20.77 25.98 11.02
C MET A 49 -19.50 25.25 10.53
N PRO A 50 -18.38 25.27 11.30
CA PRO A 50 -17.13 24.63 10.91
C PRO A 50 -17.26 23.15 10.49
N SER A 51 -18.17 22.41 11.12
CA SER A 51 -18.47 21.02 10.76
C SER A 51 -19.11 20.87 9.38
N CYS A 52 -19.95 21.82 8.96
CA CYS A 52 -20.51 21.87 7.61
C CYS A 52 -19.47 22.30 6.57
N GLN A 53 -18.59 23.25 6.93
CA GLN A 53 -17.47 23.67 6.07
C GLN A 53 -16.49 22.51 5.82
N LEU A 54 -16.09 21.78 6.87
CA LEU A 54 -15.27 20.58 6.75
C LEU A 54 -15.96 19.47 5.94
N SER A 55 -17.28 19.30 6.07
CA SER A 55 -18.04 18.38 5.20
C SER A 55 -17.97 18.79 3.73
N GLN A 56 -18.12 20.07 3.41
CA GLN A 56 -18.03 20.57 2.03
C GLN A 56 -16.61 20.41 1.46
N ILE A 57 -15.56 20.69 2.25
CA ILE A 57 -14.17 20.45 1.84
C ILE A 57 -13.95 18.96 1.53
N LEU A 58 -14.46 18.08 2.39
CA LEU A 58 -14.30 16.63 2.25
C LEU A 58 -15.06 16.08 1.04
N ASP A 59 -16.29 16.55 0.80
CA ASP A 59 -17.11 16.16 -0.35
C ASP A 59 -16.45 16.59 -1.68
N VAL A 60 -15.89 17.82 -1.75
CA VAL A 60 -15.19 18.33 -2.95
C VAL A 60 -13.86 17.60 -3.18
N MET A 61 -13.02 17.47 -2.15
CA MET A 61 -11.72 16.78 -2.28
C MET A 61 -11.88 15.28 -2.59
N GLY A 62 -12.91 14.64 -2.05
CA GLY A 62 -13.24 13.24 -2.35
C GLY A 62 -13.79 13.05 -3.77
N LYS A 63 -14.54 14.02 -4.31
CA LYS A 63 -14.95 14.05 -5.73
C LYS A 63 -13.74 14.19 -6.65
N LEU A 64 -12.84 15.13 -6.39
CA LEU A 64 -11.60 15.30 -7.17
C LEU A 64 -10.71 14.03 -7.12
N SER A 65 -10.60 13.39 -5.94
CA SER A 65 -9.89 12.11 -5.82
C SER A 65 -10.52 11.00 -6.69
N ALA A 66 -11.84 10.95 -6.75
CA ALA A 66 -12.57 9.98 -7.58
C ALA A 66 -12.29 10.20 -9.08
N ASP A 67 -12.35 11.45 -9.54
CA ASP A 67 -12.15 11.81 -10.93
C ASP A 67 -10.69 11.56 -11.36
N ALA A 68 -9.71 11.91 -10.51
CA ALA A 68 -8.30 11.62 -10.73
C ALA A 68 -7.96 10.10 -10.72
N GLN A 69 -8.87 9.25 -10.23
CA GLN A 69 -8.78 7.79 -10.22
C GLN A 69 -9.70 7.11 -11.26
N GLY A 70 -10.53 7.86 -12.00
CA GLY A 70 -11.51 7.32 -12.95
C GLY A 70 -12.70 6.60 -12.30
N LEU A 71 -13.02 6.90 -11.03
CA LEU A 71 -14.09 6.25 -10.27
C LEU A 71 -15.45 6.91 -10.55
N ARG A 72 -16.47 6.08 -10.82
CA ARG A 72 -17.86 6.54 -11.06
C ARG A 72 -18.50 7.32 -9.91
N GLN A 73 -18.02 7.14 -8.68
CA GLN A 73 -18.49 7.85 -7.49
C GLN A 73 -17.34 8.06 -6.50
N PRO A 74 -17.38 9.14 -5.68
CA PRO A 74 -16.44 9.32 -4.59
C PRO A 74 -16.56 8.21 -3.54
N VAL A 75 -15.40 7.59 -3.22
CA VAL A 75 -15.21 6.67 -2.09
C VAL A 75 -15.02 7.40 -0.76
N THR A 76 -14.88 8.73 -0.81
CA THR A 76 -14.71 9.62 0.33
C THR A 76 -15.70 10.77 0.21
N THR A 77 -16.61 10.87 1.16
CA THR A 77 -17.55 11.99 1.37
C THR A 77 -17.80 12.09 2.87
N ALA A 78 -18.37 13.19 3.36
CA ALA A 78 -18.71 13.36 4.76
C ALA A 78 -19.60 12.23 5.29
N ASP A 79 -20.66 11.91 4.55
CA ASP A 79 -21.63 10.85 4.93
C ASP A 79 -21.13 9.42 4.68
N LYS A 80 -19.93 9.24 4.09
CA LYS A 80 -19.25 7.94 3.94
C LYS A 80 -18.10 7.75 4.94
N LEU A 81 -17.75 8.75 5.76
CA LEU A 81 -16.67 8.64 6.73
C LEU A 81 -17.16 7.91 7.99
N ALA A 82 -16.73 6.66 8.18
CA ALA A 82 -17.05 5.88 9.37
C ALA A 82 -16.18 6.25 10.59
N SER A 83 -16.59 5.78 11.77
CA SER A 83 -15.94 6.10 13.06
C SER A 83 -14.54 5.49 13.23
N ASP A 84 -14.23 4.40 12.51
CA ASP A 84 -12.91 3.75 12.44
C ASP A 84 -11.93 4.47 11.50
N GLN A 85 -12.39 5.53 10.82
CA GLN A 85 -11.67 6.22 9.76
C GLN A 85 -11.30 7.66 10.12
N VAL A 86 -10.23 8.10 9.49
CA VAL A 86 -9.59 9.39 9.69
C VAL A 86 -9.21 9.95 8.33
N VAL A 87 -9.50 11.24 8.09
CA VAL A 87 -9.03 11.94 6.90
C VAL A 87 -8.03 13.01 7.32
N TYR A 88 -6.84 12.94 6.73
CA TYR A 88 -5.83 13.97 6.82
C TYR A 88 -6.02 14.91 5.64
N LEU A 89 -6.38 16.17 5.92
CA LEU A 89 -6.49 17.22 4.91
C LEU A 89 -5.27 18.12 4.99
N MET A 90 -4.70 18.49 3.84
CA MET A 90 -3.60 19.44 3.71
C MET A 90 -4.08 20.74 3.08
N ALA A 91 -3.69 21.86 3.68
CA ALA A 91 -3.81 23.19 3.12
C ALA A 91 -2.45 23.88 3.09
N ASP A 92 -2.25 24.80 2.16
CA ASP A 92 -1.13 25.74 2.18
C ASP A 92 -1.50 27.08 1.52
N ASP A 93 -0.67 28.09 1.72
CA ASP A 93 -0.85 29.45 1.25
C ASP A 93 0.24 29.93 0.27
N ALA A 94 0.96 28.98 -0.35
CA ALA A 94 2.08 29.27 -1.25
C ALA A 94 1.68 29.97 -2.57
N ALA A 95 0.39 30.20 -2.80
CA ALA A 95 -0.16 30.98 -3.90
C ALA A 95 -0.54 32.43 -3.51
N GLY A 96 -0.26 32.84 -2.26
CA GLY A 96 -0.68 34.12 -1.68
C GLY A 96 -2.05 34.07 -1.00
N TYR A 97 -2.74 32.92 -1.07
CA TYR A 97 -4.04 32.67 -0.45
C TYR A 97 -4.13 31.21 0.01
N TRP A 98 -4.89 30.96 1.09
CA TRP A 98 -5.04 29.63 1.65
C TRP A 98 -5.93 28.75 0.77
N ALA A 99 -5.41 27.60 0.33
CA ALA A 99 -6.14 26.63 -0.49
C ALA A 99 -5.91 25.19 -0.02
N ILE A 100 -6.89 24.32 -0.24
CA ILE A 100 -6.76 22.88 0.05
C ILE A 100 -5.97 22.21 -1.09
N THR A 101 -5.00 21.37 -0.72
CA THR A 101 -4.01 20.79 -1.66
C THR A 101 -3.86 19.27 -1.56
N GLY A 102 -4.31 18.63 -0.47
CA GLY A 102 -4.24 17.17 -0.34
C GLY A 102 -5.28 16.54 0.60
N LEU A 103 -5.55 15.26 0.37
CA LEU A 103 -6.47 14.39 1.12
C LEU A 103 -5.85 13.00 1.26
N LEU A 104 -5.85 12.45 2.48
CA LEU A 104 -5.43 11.08 2.76
C LEU A 104 -6.41 10.44 3.76
N LYS A 105 -7.25 9.51 3.30
CA LYS A 105 -8.17 8.74 4.13
C LYS A 105 -7.52 7.42 4.54
N VAL A 106 -7.55 7.15 5.84
CA VAL A 106 -7.06 5.91 6.43
C VAL A 106 -8.07 5.36 7.45
N GLY A 107 -7.92 4.10 7.81
CA GLY A 107 -8.67 3.45 8.89
C GLY A 107 -8.12 2.06 9.16
N THR A 108 -8.80 1.29 10.01
CA THR A 108 -8.49 -0.13 10.22
C THR A 108 -9.46 -1.03 9.44
N LYS A 109 -9.04 -2.25 9.08
CA LYS A 109 -9.91 -3.26 8.45
C LYS A 109 -9.63 -4.65 9.00
N ASP A 110 -10.68 -5.43 9.22
CA ASP A 110 -10.57 -6.86 9.47
C ASP A 110 -10.54 -7.57 8.11
N LEU A 111 -9.38 -8.14 7.75
CA LEU A 111 -9.09 -8.68 6.42
C LEU A 111 -8.72 -10.16 6.48
N PHE A 112 -9.00 -10.88 5.40
CA PHE A 112 -8.41 -12.20 5.12
C PHE A 112 -7.27 -12.00 4.12
N LEU A 113 -6.05 -12.31 4.56
CA LEU A 113 -4.81 -11.97 3.87
C LEU A 113 -3.97 -13.23 3.65
N PHE A 114 -3.27 -13.30 2.53
CA PHE A 114 -2.26 -14.32 2.25
C PHE A 114 -0.88 -13.83 2.67
N ASP A 115 -0.09 -14.72 3.26
CA ASP A 115 1.33 -14.51 3.57
C ASP A 115 2.25 -14.86 2.39
N GLN A 116 3.56 -14.92 2.62
CA GLN A 116 4.55 -15.23 1.58
C GLN A 116 4.55 -16.73 1.22
N GLU A 117 4.08 -17.56 2.14
CA GLU A 117 3.95 -19.00 2.04
C GLU A 117 2.64 -19.45 1.34
N GLY A 118 1.71 -18.51 1.10
CA GLY A 118 0.41 -18.76 0.46
C GLY A 118 -0.69 -19.21 1.44
N CYS A 119 -0.46 -19.14 2.74
CA CYS A 119 -1.45 -19.46 3.78
C CYS A 119 -2.37 -18.26 4.06
N CYS A 120 -3.68 -18.49 4.07
CA CYS A 120 -4.67 -17.46 4.39
C CYS A 120 -4.81 -17.27 5.91
N ARG A 121 -4.64 -16.04 6.40
CA ARG A 121 -4.76 -15.64 7.81
C ARG A 121 -5.77 -14.50 7.95
N ARG A 122 -6.57 -14.50 9.04
CA ARG A 122 -7.49 -13.40 9.36
C ARG A 122 -6.78 -12.34 10.22
N ALA A 123 -6.41 -11.22 9.61
CA ALA A 123 -5.77 -10.08 10.27
C ALA A 123 -6.83 -9.04 10.70
N LYS A 124 -7.07 -8.95 12.01
CA LYS A 124 -7.97 -7.94 12.59
C LYS A 124 -7.29 -6.56 12.69
N GLN A 125 -8.08 -5.50 12.59
CA GLN A 125 -7.66 -4.12 12.76
C GLN A 125 -6.42 -3.71 11.93
N THR A 126 -6.28 -4.31 10.74
CA THR A 126 -5.19 -4.05 9.81
C THR A 126 -5.16 -2.58 9.40
N PRO A 127 -4.04 -1.85 9.56
CA PRO A 127 -3.88 -0.50 9.04
C PRO A 127 -4.12 -0.45 7.53
N ALA A 128 -5.00 0.45 7.08
CA ALA A 128 -5.42 0.54 5.68
C ALA A 128 -5.36 1.98 5.16
N ILE A 129 -4.72 2.15 4.00
CA ILE A 129 -4.81 3.35 3.16
C ILE A 129 -6.01 3.17 2.24
N LEU A 130 -6.99 4.07 2.31
CA LEU A 130 -8.34 3.90 1.75
C LEU A 130 -8.74 4.98 0.72
N ASP A 131 -8.02 6.09 0.67
CA ASP A 131 -8.06 7.10 -0.39
C ASP A 131 -6.84 8.01 -0.26
N PHE A 132 -6.21 8.44 -1.36
CA PHE A 132 -5.05 9.34 -1.29
C PHE A 132 -4.90 10.18 -2.56
N TYR A 133 -5.02 11.48 -2.40
CA TYR A 133 -5.01 12.47 -3.46
C TYR A 133 -4.22 13.71 -3.05
N VAL A 134 -3.47 14.26 -4.01
CA VAL A 134 -2.85 15.59 -3.93
C VAL A 134 -3.22 16.28 -5.22
N HIS A 135 -3.69 17.53 -5.14
CA HIS A 135 -4.18 18.27 -6.29
C HIS A 135 -3.10 18.35 -7.39
N GLU A 136 -3.48 18.16 -8.65
CA GLU A 136 -2.61 18.08 -9.84
C GLU A 136 -1.47 19.12 -9.82
N SER A 137 -1.83 20.40 -9.65
CA SER A 137 -0.92 21.55 -9.55
C SER A 137 0.09 21.54 -8.38
N ARG A 138 0.08 20.52 -7.52
CA ARG A 138 1.00 20.31 -6.39
C ARG A 138 1.56 18.87 -6.33
N GLN A 139 1.19 18.02 -7.28
CA GLN A 139 1.76 16.67 -7.39
C GLN A 139 3.27 16.74 -7.64
N ARG A 140 4.02 15.75 -7.14
CA ARG A 140 5.49 15.67 -7.16
C ARG A 140 6.26 16.73 -6.34
N CYS A 141 5.64 17.83 -5.91
CA CYS A 141 6.22 18.86 -5.03
C CYS A 141 6.39 18.42 -3.56
N GLY A 142 6.71 17.15 -3.29
CA GLY A 142 6.94 16.61 -1.93
C GLY A 142 5.72 16.48 -1.01
N GLN A 143 4.62 17.22 -1.24
CA GLN A 143 3.43 17.27 -0.38
C GLN A 143 2.86 15.90 0.00
N GLY A 144 2.77 14.97 -0.95
CA GLY A 144 2.30 13.61 -0.66
C GLY A 144 3.16 12.87 0.38
N LYS A 145 4.49 13.10 0.40
CA LYS A 145 5.37 12.53 1.42
C LYS A 145 5.09 13.16 2.79
N LEU A 146 4.93 14.48 2.85
CA LEU A 146 4.63 15.20 4.09
C LEU A 146 3.27 14.77 4.69
N LEU A 147 2.24 14.62 3.85
CA LEU A 147 0.91 14.16 4.26
C LEU A 147 0.92 12.71 4.77
N PHE A 148 1.59 11.81 4.04
CA PHE A 148 1.70 10.39 4.44
C PHE A 148 2.56 10.22 5.69
N GLN A 149 3.68 10.94 5.80
CA GLN A 149 4.56 10.92 6.96
C GLN A 149 3.81 11.37 8.24
N ARG A 150 3.09 12.49 8.17
CA ARG A 150 2.29 12.99 9.31
C ARG A 150 1.17 12.04 9.73
N MET A 151 0.61 11.28 8.78
CA MET A 151 -0.36 10.22 9.07
C MET A 151 0.30 9.05 9.82
N LEU A 152 1.45 8.55 9.35
CA LEU A 152 2.19 7.48 10.03
C LEU A 152 2.55 7.86 11.47
N GLU A 153 3.05 9.07 11.67
CA GLU A 153 3.42 9.63 12.98
C GLU A 153 2.22 9.70 13.93
N GLN A 154 1.09 10.27 13.49
CA GLN A 154 -0.09 10.43 14.35
C GLN A 154 -0.88 9.14 14.60
N GLN A 155 -0.74 8.13 13.74
CA GLN A 155 -1.39 6.83 13.92
C GLN A 155 -0.47 5.79 14.60
N GLY A 156 0.82 6.09 14.78
CA GLY A 156 1.82 5.16 15.31
C GLY A 156 2.12 3.99 14.35
N TRP A 157 2.02 4.21 13.04
CA TRP A 157 2.08 3.16 12.02
C TRP A 157 3.41 3.11 11.27
N SER A 158 3.84 1.91 10.91
CA SER A 158 4.95 1.67 9.98
C SER A 158 4.42 1.48 8.56
N ALA A 159 5.04 2.13 7.56
CA ALA A 159 4.57 2.07 6.17
C ALA A 159 4.47 0.63 5.61
N SER A 160 5.38 -0.28 5.99
CA SER A 160 5.33 -1.70 5.57
C SER A 160 4.20 -2.49 6.23
N LYS A 161 3.55 -1.95 7.27
CA LYS A 161 2.38 -2.53 7.96
C LYS A 161 1.06 -1.94 7.47
N CYS A 162 1.10 -1.00 6.53
CA CYS A 162 -0.10 -0.47 5.89
C CYS A 162 -0.49 -1.33 4.68
N SER A 163 -1.66 -1.93 4.74
CA SER A 163 -2.37 -2.39 3.54
C SER A 163 -2.85 -1.20 2.71
N VAL A 164 -2.99 -1.37 1.40
CA VAL A 164 -3.45 -0.31 0.49
C VAL A 164 -4.57 -0.84 -0.39
N ASP A 165 -5.77 -0.26 -0.30
CA ASP A 165 -6.89 -0.62 -1.17
C ASP A 165 -6.66 -0.06 -2.58
N ARG A 166 -6.73 -0.92 -3.62
CA ARG A 166 -6.69 -0.57 -5.06
C ARG A 166 -5.66 0.50 -5.45
N PRO A 167 -4.36 0.37 -5.11
CA PRO A 167 -3.37 1.41 -5.34
C PRO A 167 -3.22 1.77 -6.82
N SER A 168 -3.33 3.06 -7.14
CA SER A 168 -3.01 3.58 -8.46
C SER A 168 -1.52 3.42 -8.79
N LYS A 169 -1.16 3.41 -10.09
CA LYS A 169 0.25 3.40 -10.54
C LYS A 169 1.06 4.57 -9.95
N LYS A 170 0.43 5.73 -9.69
CA LYS A 170 1.05 6.87 -8.99
C LYS A 170 1.41 6.52 -7.54
N LEU A 171 0.55 5.78 -6.84
CA LEU A 171 0.73 5.36 -5.45
C LEU A 171 1.78 4.24 -5.32
N LEU A 172 1.75 3.21 -6.16
CA LEU A 172 2.80 2.17 -6.18
C LEU A 172 4.21 2.79 -6.32
N GLY A 173 4.40 3.69 -7.30
CA GLY A 173 5.66 4.40 -7.48
C GLY A 173 6.02 5.37 -6.33
N PHE A 174 5.04 5.86 -5.58
CA PHE A 174 5.26 6.68 -4.39
C PHE A 174 5.75 5.84 -3.20
N MET A 175 5.12 4.68 -2.96
CA MET A 175 5.51 3.74 -1.89
C MET A 175 6.93 3.19 -2.13
N ALA A 176 7.25 2.84 -3.38
CA ALA A 176 8.58 2.47 -3.81
C ALA A 176 9.61 3.60 -3.54
N LYS A 177 9.35 4.82 -4.03
CA LYS A 177 10.30 5.95 -3.95
C LYS A 177 10.56 6.42 -2.51
N HIS A 178 9.54 6.44 -1.65
CA HIS A 178 9.63 7.11 -0.35
C HIS A 178 9.77 6.17 0.85
N TYR A 179 9.41 4.89 0.70
CA TYR A 179 9.42 3.90 1.78
C TYR A 179 10.13 2.58 1.41
N GLY A 180 10.69 2.46 0.19
CA GLY A 180 11.36 1.25 -0.28
C GLY A 180 10.41 0.09 -0.59
N LEU A 181 9.10 0.34 -0.58
CA LEU A 181 8.06 -0.67 -0.69
C LEU A 181 7.81 -0.99 -2.18
N VAL A 182 8.56 -1.98 -2.68
CA VAL A 182 8.55 -2.40 -4.09
C VAL A 182 7.92 -3.78 -4.27
N ARG A 183 8.31 -4.75 -3.45
CA ARG A 183 7.87 -6.15 -3.58
C ARG A 183 6.55 -6.36 -2.83
N THR A 184 5.54 -6.80 -3.56
CA THR A 184 4.15 -6.96 -3.10
C THR A 184 3.80 -8.43 -2.86
N ILE A 185 3.07 -8.72 -1.78
CA ILE A 185 2.58 -10.08 -1.50
C ILE A 185 1.25 -10.29 -2.23
N PRO A 186 1.09 -11.28 -3.13
CA PRO A 186 -0.17 -11.53 -3.85
C PRO A 186 -1.35 -11.76 -2.91
N GLN A 187 -2.51 -11.17 -3.21
CA GLN A 187 -3.74 -11.32 -2.43
C GLN A 187 -4.90 -11.76 -3.32
N GLY A 188 -5.83 -12.55 -2.76
CA GLY A 188 -7.12 -12.88 -3.41
C GLY A 188 -8.19 -11.79 -3.26
N ASN A 189 -7.82 -10.60 -2.77
CA ASN A 189 -8.70 -9.46 -2.55
C ASN A 189 -8.09 -8.19 -3.22
N ASN A 190 -8.73 -7.03 -3.08
CA ASN A 190 -8.29 -5.80 -3.77
C ASN A 190 -7.20 -4.99 -3.03
N PHE A 191 -6.72 -5.46 -1.87
CA PHE A 191 -5.66 -4.82 -1.11
C PHE A 191 -4.28 -5.31 -1.58
N VAL A 192 -3.33 -4.39 -1.63
CA VAL A 192 -1.91 -4.68 -1.80
C VAL A 192 -1.23 -4.63 -0.43
N LEU A 193 -0.48 -5.69 -0.12
CA LEU A 193 0.50 -5.74 0.96
C LEU A 193 1.91 -5.72 0.37
N TYR A 194 2.89 -5.33 1.16
CA TYR A 194 4.30 -5.39 0.80
C TYR A 194 5.06 -6.41 1.65
N GLU A 195 6.21 -6.87 1.17
CA GLU A 195 7.17 -7.53 2.06
C GLU A 195 7.48 -6.64 3.28
N GLY A 196 7.71 -7.26 4.43
CA GLY A 196 7.75 -6.54 5.70
C GLY A 196 6.40 -6.48 6.44
N PHE A 197 5.29 -6.83 5.79
CA PHE A 197 3.96 -6.77 6.39
C PHE A 197 3.75 -7.80 7.51
N PHE A 198 4.32 -9.01 7.40
CA PHE A 198 4.15 -10.07 8.41
C PHE A 198 5.30 -10.18 9.42
N ASP A 199 6.46 -9.57 9.18
CA ASP A 199 7.64 -9.62 10.05
C ASP A 199 7.31 -9.12 11.48
N ASP A 200 7.75 -9.83 12.51
CA ASP A 200 7.61 -9.30 13.88
C ASP A 200 8.57 -8.11 14.08
N PRO A 201 8.22 -7.01 14.78
CA PRO A 201 9.17 -5.91 15.01
C PRO A 201 10.47 -6.39 15.69
N MET A 202 10.37 -7.45 16.48
CA MET A 202 11.47 -8.09 17.20
C MET A 202 12.46 -8.85 16.31
N THR A 203 12.10 -9.28 15.09
CA THR A 203 13.01 -10.13 14.28
C THR A 203 14.15 -9.34 13.60
N LYS A 204 14.09 -8.00 13.57
CA LYS A 204 15.01 -7.16 12.78
C LYS A 204 16.28 -6.72 13.50
N CYS A 205 16.36 -6.85 14.83
CA CYS A 205 17.59 -6.56 15.58
C CYS A 205 18.65 -7.66 15.38
N ASN A 206 18.25 -8.93 15.32
CA ASN A 206 19.17 -10.06 15.24
C ASN A 206 19.83 -10.23 13.86
N SER A 207 19.17 -9.83 12.77
CA SER A 207 19.67 -10.06 11.40
C SER A 207 20.91 -9.23 11.04
N ASN A 208 21.09 -8.06 11.65
CA ASN A 208 22.29 -7.25 11.43
C ASN A 208 23.48 -7.79 12.25
N ALA A 209 23.27 -8.05 13.55
CA ALA A 209 24.29 -8.64 14.43
C ALA A 209 24.83 -9.98 13.90
N ALA A 210 23.95 -10.84 13.37
CA ALA A 210 24.35 -12.12 12.77
C ALA A 210 25.25 -11.96 11.54
N ARG A 211 25.08 -10.90 10.72
CA ARG A 211 25.93 -10.65 9.55
C ARG A 211 27.28 -10.04 9.94
N GLU A 212 27.32 -9.22 10.98
CA GLU A 212 28.54 -8.62 11.52
C GLU A 212 29.45 -9.69 12.16
N LEU A 213 28.87 -10.62 12.93
CA LEU A 213 29.57 -11.81 13.47
C LEU A 213 30.13 -12.73 12.35
N GLN A 214 29.43 -12.84 11.22
CA GLN A 214 29.90 -13.60 10.05
C GLN A 214 30.94 -12.87 9.20
N ALA A 215 31.04 -11.55 9.31
CA ALA A 215 32.13 -10.77 8.71
C ALA A 215 33.41 -10.89 9.56
N ALA A 216 33.30 -10.71 10.88
CA ALA A 216 34.43 -10.77 11.81
C ALA A 216 35.14 -12.14 11.81
N SER A 217 34.39 -13.25 11.67
CA SER A 217 34.96 -14.60 11.64
C SER A 217 35.77 -14.90 10.38
N ARG A 218 35.50 -14.24 9.24
CA ARG A 218 36.24 -14.39 7.98
C ARG A 218 37.58 -13.66 7.95
N ILE A 219 37.78 -12.68 8.83
CA ILE A 219 39.04 -11.92 8.93
C ILE A 219 40.07 -12.67 9.79
N ARG A 220 39.63 -13.40 10.82
CA ARG A 220 40.52 -14.11 11.75
C ARG A 220 41.18 -15.38 11.17
N SER A 221 40.80 -15.85 9.99
CA SER A 221 41.28 -17.12 9.41
C SER A 221 42.44 -16.98 8.42
N GLN A 222 43.03 -15.79 8.24
CA GLN A 222 44.18 -15.56 7.33
C GLN A 222 45.52 -15.23 8.04
N SER A 223 45.56 -15.17 9.38
CA SER A 223 46.79 -14.82 10.11
C SER A 223 47.25 -15.90 11.10
N GLN A 224 48.39 -16.53 10.76
CA GLN A 224 49.22 -17.49 11.51
C GLN A 224 49.02 -18.98 11.19
N GLY A 225 50.14 -19.63 10.82
CA GLY A 225 50.20 -21.04 10.43
C GLY A 225 51.49 -21.44 9.70
N HIS A 226 52.59 -20.69 9.87
CA HIS A 226 53.86 -20.95 9.18
C HIS A 226 54.88 -21.56 10.15
N TYR A 227 55.02 -22.88 10.14
CA TYR A 227 56.02 -23.62 10.91
C TYR A 227 56.80 -24.52 9.93
N ILE A 228 58.13 -24.53 10.05
CA ILE A 228 59.01 -25.26 9.12
C ILE A 228 59.05 -26.74 9.47
N ARG A 229 58.89 -27.61 8.47
CA ARG A 229 58.96 -29.07 8.62
C ARG A 229 60.31 -29.58 8.13
N HIS A 230 61.27 -29.73 9.04
CA HIS A 230 62.52 -30.44 8.72
C HIS A 230 62.28 -31.95 8.60
N SER A 231 63.02 -32.57 7.69
CA SER A 231 63.02 -34.01 7.42
C SER A 231 64.12 -34.74 8.21
N HIS A 232 63.84 -35.99 8.58
CA HIS A 232 64.80 -37.09 8.67
C HIS A 232 64.07 -38.42 8.39
N ASP A 233 64.82 -39.49 8.16
CA ASP A 233 64.39 -40.69 7.43
C ASP A 233 64.56 -42.00 8.24
N GLN A 234 64.02 -43.09 7.68
CA GLN A 234 64.38 -44.51 7.81
C GLN A 234 63.40 -45.47 8.53
N THR A 235 62.83 -46.38 7.71
CA THR A 235 62.59 -47.82 7.98
C THR A 235 61.48 -48.22 9.01
N GLN A 236 60.83 -49.38 8.95
CA GLN A 236 60.90 -50.54 8.03
C GLN A 236 59.55 -51.32 7.98
N VAL A 237 59.27 -51.99 6.84
CA VAL A 237 58.56 -53.29 6.65
C VAL A 237 57.41 -53.72 7.61
N SER A 238 56.19 -54.00 7.06
CA SER A 238 55.64 -55.38 6.95
C SER A 238 54.30 -55.47 6.15
N ARG A 239 53.73 -56.69 6.06
CA ARG A 239 52.62 -57.16 5.17
C ARG A 239 51.23 -57.23 5.83
N GLY A 240 50.16 -57.26 5.00
CA GLY A 240 48.79 -57.72 5.34
C GLY A 240 47.70 -56.92 4.61
N GLN A 241 47.10 -57.25 3.46
CA GLN A 241 46.53 -58.49 2.86
C GLN A 241 45.01 -58.68 3.16
N ALA A 242 44.18 -58.71 2.08
CA ALA A 242 42.73 -59.02 2.04
C ALA A 242 41.79 -57.98 2.76
N ASN A 243 40.45 -57.91 2.61
CA ASN A 243 39.38 -58.62 1.85
C ASN A 243 38.12 -57.67 1.84
N ARG A 244 36.98 -57.81 1.12
CA ARG A 244 36.44 -58.73 0.08
C ARG A 244 35.29 -58.02 -0.71
N ASN A 245 34.69 -58.69 -1.71
CA ASN A 245 33.63 -58.20 -2.62
C ASN A 245 32.21 -58.06 -2.03
N THR A 246 31.41 -57.12 -2.58
CA THR A 246 30.04 -57.30 -3.19
C THR A 246 29.66 -55.99 -3.91
N VAL A 247 29.13 -55.88 -5.14
CA VAL A 247 28.30 -56.69 -6.09
C VAL A 247 26.78 -56.45 -5.96
N ARG A 248 26.18 -55.99 -7.08
CA ARG A 248 24.73 -55.83 -7.39
C ARG A 248 23.97 -54.72 -6.61
N ASN A 249 22.88 -54.15 -7.11
CA ASN A 249 22.08 -54.39 -8.33
C ASN A 249 21.75 -53.08 -9.08
N GLY A 250 21.38 -53.16 -10.36
CA GLY A 250 20.64 -52.12 -11.07
C GLY A 250 19.14 -52.45 -11.17
N ALA A 251 18.29 -51.46 -11.41
CA ALA A 251 16.87 -51.63 -11.68
C ALA A 251 16.41 -50.63 -12.76
N HIS A 252 15.46 -51.06 -13.61
CA HIS A 252 14.93 -50.27 -14.72
C HIS A 252 13.57 -49.63 -14.38
N SER A 253 13.18 -48.69 -15.26
CA SER A 253 11.80 -48.22 -15.53
C SER A 253 11.11 -47.35 -14.47
N GLY A 254 10.24 -46.42 -14.86
CA GLY A 254 9.87 -46.07 -16.24
C GLY A 254 9.07 -44.78 -16.38
N HIS A 255 9.03 -44.25 -17.59
CA HIS A 255 8.13 -43.15 -17.95
C HIS A 255 6.68 -43.62 -17.94
N PHE A 256 5.77 -42.74 -17.52
CA PHE A 256 4.39 -42.75 -18.03
C PHE A 256 4.05 -41.38 -18.60
N ARG A 257 3.45 -41.40 -19.80
CA ARG A 257 2.96 -40.26 -20.56
C ARG A 257 1.65 -40.67 -21.23
N ARG A 258 0.65 -39.79 -21.15
CA ARG A 258 -0.53 -39.63 -22.04
C ARG A 258 -1.01 -38.20 -21.74
N ASP A 259 -0.98 -37.25 -22.66
CA ASP A 259 -1.69 -37.19 -23.95
C ASP A 259 -3.22 -37.23 -23.67
N ILE A 260 -3.86 -36.07 -23.57
CA ILE A 260 -4.56 -35.36 -24.66
C ILE A 260 -5.88 -36.04 -25.04
N LEU A 261 -6.99 -35.32 -24.84
CA LEU A 261 -8.16 -35.40 -25.70
C LEU A 261 -8.69 -33.98 -25.94
N ASN A 262 -8.95 -33.66 -27.20
CA ASN A 262 -9.54 -32.41 -27.68
C ASN A 262 -10.99 -32.70 -28.14
N GLN A 263 -11.88 -31.72 -28.07
CA GLN A 263 -13.12 -31.77 -28.84
C GLN A 263 -13.68 -30.38 -29.15
N ASP A 264 -13.68 -30.03 -30.43
CA ASP A 264 -14.20 -28.79 -30.98
C ASP A 264 -15.72 -28.81 -31.17
N SER A 265 -16.35 -27.62 -31.12
CA SER A 265 -17.47 -27.17 -31.98
C SER A 265 -18.00 -25.81 -31.49
N VAL A 266 -18.46 -24.82 -32.27
CA VAL A 266 -18.31 -24.32 -33.66
C VAL A 266 -19.47 -23.29 -33.86
N LEU A 267 -19.45 -22.47 -34.92
CA LEU A 267 -20.38 -21.37 -35.27
C LEU A 267 -20.11 -20.02 -34.56
N GLY A 268 -19.97 -18.88 -35.26
CA GLY A 268 -19.87 -18.66 -36.71
C GLY A 268 -19.83 -17.16 -37.11
N ALA A 269 -19.42 -16.87 -38.37
CA ALA A 269 -19.54 -15.61 -39.16
C ALA A 269 -19.14 -14.25 -38.51
N SER A 270 -18.17 -13.45 -39.01
CA SER A 270 -18.08 -12.72 -40.30
C SER A 270 -19.25 -11.74 -40.54
N LEU A 271 -19.08 -10.46 -40.93
CA LEU A 271 -18.08 -9.76 -41.78
C LEU A 271 -17.79 -8.29 -41.31
N PRO A 272 -16.77 -7.60 -41.85
CA PRO A 272 -16.47 -6.18 -41.61
C PRO A 272 -16.99 -5.22 -42.71
N THR A 273 -17.23 -3.94 -42.38
CA THR A 273 -17.65 -2.91 -43.35
C THR A 273 -16.87 -1.59 -43.25
N ARG A 274 -16.17 -1.29 -44.35
CA ARG A 274 -15.55 -0.03 -44.86
C ARG A 274 -15.66 1.31 -44.12
N CYS A 275 -14.56 2.08 -44.23
CA CYS A 275 -14.53 3.54 -44.15
C CYS A 275 -15.27 4.23 -45.30
N VAL A 276 -15.71 5.48 -45.06
CA VAL A 276 -16.07 6.48 -46.08
C VAL A 276 -15.56 7.86 -45.62
N GLN A 277 -14.86 8.58 -46.50
CA GLN A 277 -14.63 10.04 -46.43
C GLN A 277 -15.82 10.72 -47.16
N ASP A 278 -16.22 11.98 -46.93
CA ASP A 278 -15.40 13.18 -47.18
C ASP A 278 -16.21 14.48 -46.92
N SER A 279 -15.51 15.62 -46.91
CA SER A 279 -15.92 16.93 -47.41
C SER A 279 -16.99 17.82 -46.71
N ARG A 280 -16.49 19.01 -46.29
CA ARG A 280 -16.98 20.38 -46.62
C ARG A 280 -18.23 21.02 -45.98
N THR A 281 -17.95 22.09 -45.22
CA THR A 281 -18.38 23.49 -45.47
C THR A 281 -19.86 23.88 -45.45
N THR A 282 -20.24 24.73 -44.47
CA THR A 282 -20.91 26.02 -44.75
C THR A 282 -20.77 27.00 -43.59
N VAL A 283 -20.70 28.30 -43.95
CA VAL A 283 -20.80 29.54 -43.13
C VAL A 283 -20.04 29.52 -41.79
#